data_AF-A0A1Y2MVS0-F1
#
_entry.id   AF-A0A1Y2MVS0-F1
#
_cell.length_a   1.000
_cell.length_b   1.000
_cell.length_c   1.000
_cell.angle_alpha   90.00
_cell.angle_beta   90.00
_cell.angle_gamma   90.00
#
_symmetry.space_group_name_H-M   'P 1'
#
loop_
_entity.id
_entity.type
_entity.pdbx_description
1 polymer ?
#
loop_
_entity_poly.entity_id
_entity_poly.type
_entity_poly.pdbx_seq_one_letter_code
_entity_poly.pdbx_strand_id
1 'polypeptide(L)'
;MGERARMLAAVPFRVWAVLHGVLVLTQVGLAGALLDAALGALTWHGGIGGSLILVAAVQTVLAVPAAWPGRMPGWPVAVSAVLVVADTAQVAIGHLGLLAVHVPLGVAIVVVQVAVAVRALLPARRRDGHRRPGTISRDTGAHPGDGGRISR
;
A
#
# COMPACT_ATOMS: atom_id res chain seq x y z
N MET A 1 21.48 0.26 -6.84
CA MET A 1 20.96 0.99 -5.65
C MET A 1 21.03 0.10 -4.42
N GLY A 2 21.72 0.56 -3.37
CA GLY A 2 21.81 -0.14 -2.10
C GLY A 2 20.47 -0.18 -1.35
N GLU A 3 20.37 -1.06 -0.36
CA GLU A 3 19.15 -1.28 0.45
C GLU A 3 18.68 0.00 1.15
N ARG A 4 19.62 0.80 1.70
CA ARG A 4 19.33 2.11 2.29
C ARG A 4 18.63 3.06 1.30
N ALA A 5 19.10 3.12 0.05
CA ALA A 5 18.51 3.99 -0.96
C ALA A 5 17.08 3.55 -1.33
N ARG A 6 16.79 2.23 -1.31
CA ARG A 6 15.43 1.71 -1.53
C ARG A 6 14.51 2.04 -0.36
N MET A 7 15.00 1.92 0.88
CA MET A 7 14.25 2.34 2.06
C MET A 7 13.94 3.83 2.01
N LEU A 8 14.92 4.67 1.72
CA LEU A 8 14.74 6.12 1.59
C LEU A 8 13.72 6.49 0.50
N ALA A 9 13.61 5.71 -0.57
CA ALA A 9 12.60 5.92 -1.61
C ALA A 9 11.16 5.54 -1.16
N ALA A 10 11.00 4.62 -0.20
CA ALA A 10 9.70 4.12 0.25
C ALA A 10 9.21 4.77 1.56
N VAL A 11 10.11 5.25 2.42
CA VAL A 11 9.77 5.87 3.72
C VAL A 11 8.85 7.09 3.57
N PRO A 12 9.08 8.05 2.65
CA PRO A 12 8.22 9.21 2.49
C PRO A 12 6.77 8.81 2.21
N PHE A 13 6.54 7.85 1.31
CA PHE A 13 5.21 7.33 1.02
C PHE A 13 4.56 6.71 2.26
N ARG A 14 5.29 5.94 3.06
CA ARG A 14 4.75 5.30 4.28
C ARG A 14 4.31 6.32 5.32
N VAL A 15 5.18 7.29 5.61
CA VAL A 15 4.88 8.38 6.55
C VAL A 15 3.66 9.16 6.07
N TRP A 16 3.63 9.48 4.77
CA TRP A 16 2.51 10.21 4.18
C TRP A 16 1.20 9.41 4.21
N ALA A 17 1.24 8.11 3.91
CA ALA A 17 0.06 7.26 3.96
C ALA A 17 -0.53 7.17 5.38
N VAL A 18 0.30 7.16 6.41
CA VAL A 18 -0.15 7.22 7.81
C VAL A 18 -0.78 8.58 8.12
N LEU A 19 -0.12 9.69 7.75
CA LEU A 19 -0.67 11.03 7.94
C LEU A 19 -2.05 11.17 7.25
N HIS A 20 -2.13 10.75 5.99
CA HIS A 20 -3.38 10.76 5.25
C HIS A 20 -4.43 9.86 5.92
N GLY A 21 -4.04 8.68 6.40
CA GLY A 21 -4.89 7.80 7.21
C GLY A 21 -5.46 8.48 8.46
N VAL A 22 -4.65 9.25 9.19
CA VAL A 22 -5.10 10.03 10.34
C VAL A 22 -6.11 11.10 9.91
N LEU A 23 -5.84 11.83 8.82
CA LEU A 23 -6.75 12.88 8.35
C LEU A 23 -8.13 12.34 7.93
N VAL A 24 -8.19 11.19 7.23
CA VAL A 24 -9.47 10.58 6.88
C VAL A 24 -10.22 10.05 8.10
N LEU A 25 -9.53 9.58 9.14
CA LEU A 25 -10.16 9.22 10.41
C LEU A 25 -10.68 10.45 11.17
N THR A 26 -9.94 11.57 11.12
CA THR A 26 -10.42 12.86 11.63
C THR A 26 -11.70 13.31 10.94
N GLN A 27 -11.86 13.07 9.64
CA GLN A 27 -13.11 13.35 8.92
C GLN A 27 -14.31 12.58 9.48
N VAL A 28 -14.13 11.32 9.91
CA VAL A 28 -15.18 10.52 10.55
C VAL A 28 -15.62 11.17 11.87
N GLY A 29 -14.66 11.58 12.70
CA GLY A 29 -14.94 12.26 13.97
C GLY A 29 -15.68 13.59 13.76
N LEU A 30 -15.25 14.38 12.77
CA LEU A 30 -15.90 15.65 12.44
C LEU A 30 -17.30 15.44 11.86
N ALA A 31 -17.51 14.42 11.04
CA ALA A 31 -18.84 14.07 10.54
C ALA A 31 -19.79 13.69 11.69
N GLY A 32 -19.31 12.94 12.69
CA GLY A 32 -20.07 12.69 13.93
C GLY A 32 -20.39 13.98 14.68
N ALA A 33 -19.41 14.87 14.83
CA ALA A 33 -19.59 16.17 15.48
C ALA A 33 -20.58 17.09 14.75
N LEU A 34 -20.74 16.97 13.42
CA LEU A 34 -21.81 17.65 12.68
C LEU A 34 -23.19 17.16 13.12
N LEU A 35 -23.36 15.85 13.34
CA LEU A 35 -24.63 15.27 13.79
C LEU A 35 -24.98 15.73 15.22
N ASP A 36 -23.97 15.97 16.04
CA ASP A 36 -24.11 16.54 17.39
C ASP A 36 -24.23 18.08 17.38
N ALA A 37 -24.29 18.71 16.20
CA ALA A 37 -24.34 20.17 16.02
C ALA A 37 -23.20 20.92 16.73
N ALA A 38 -22.02 20.30 16.85
CA ALA A 38 -20.86 20.91 17.48
C ALA A 38 -20.39 22.16 16.70
N LEU A 39 -20.01 23.20 17.44
CA LEU A 39 -19.60 24.48 16.86
C LEU A 39 -18.38 24.31 15.95
N GLY A 40 -18.49 24.85 14.73
CA GLY A 40 -17.40 24.83 13.74
C GLY A 40 -17.14 23.48 13.08
N ALA A 41 -17.88 22.42 13.43
CA ALA A 41 -17.66 21.08 12.89
C ALA A 41 -17.79 21.07 11.35
N LEU A 42 -18.78 21.77 10.78
CA LEU A 42 -18.94 21.92 9.33
C LEU A 42 -17.75 22.60 8.67
N THR A 43 -17.24 23.69 9.26
CA THR A 43 -16.08 24.42 8.75
C THR A 43 -14.83 23.55 8.75
N TRP A 44 -14.57 22.83 9.85
CA TRP A 44 -13.43 21.93 9.95
C TRP A 44 -13.56 20.72 9.04
N HIS A 45 -14.76 20.13 8.96
CA HIS A 45 -15.04 19.00 8.08
C HIS A 45 -14.78 19.38 6.63
N GLY A 46 -15.37 20.49 6.16
CA GLY A 46 -15.17 20.99 4.80
C GLY A 46 -13.73 21.38 4.50
N GLY A 47 -13.05 22.07 5.43
CA GLY A 47 -11.66 22.50 5.26
C GLY A 47 -10.68 21.33 5.14
N ILE A 48 -10.75 20.36 6.06
CA ILE A 48 -9.91 19.16 5.98
C ILE A 48 -10.32 18.30 4.79
N GLY A 49 -11.62 18.09 4.55
CA GLY A 49 -12.13 17.31 3.43
C GLY A 49 -11.67 17.85 2.08
N GLY A 50 -11.70 19.17 1.88
CA GLY A 50 -11.15 19.81 0.68
C GLY A 50 -9.63 19.62 0.55
N SER A 51 -8.89 19.67 1.66
CA SER A 51 -7.44 19.46 1.65
C SER A 51 -7.03 18.03 1.29
N LEU A 52 -7.90 17.03 1.50
CA LEU A 52 -7.60 15.62 1.21
C LEU A 52 -7.28 15.37 -0.26
N ILE A 53 -7.87 16.14 -1.19
CA ILE A 53 -7.53 16.06 -2.63
C ILE A 53 -6.03 16.30 -2.84
N LEU A 54 -5.47 17.35 -2.23
CA LEU A 54 -4.05 17.67 -2.33
C LEU A 54 -3.21 16.61 -1.60
N VAL A 55 -3.67 16.14 -0.44
CA VAL A 55 -2.98 15.07 0.31
C VAL A 55 -2.90 13.78 -0.51
N ALA A 56 -3.98 13.37 -1.17
CA ALA A 56 -4.03 12.22 -2.07
C ALA A 56 -3.14 12.42 -3.31
N ALA A 57 -3.09 13.65 -3.85
CA ALA A 57 -2.23 13.98 -4.99
C ALA A 57 -0.74 13.86 -4.60
N VAL A 58 -0.34 14.41 -3.46
CA VAL A 58 1.02 14.25 -2.93
C VAL A 58 1.31 12.77 -2.64
N GLN A 59 0.36 12.02 -2.07
CA GLN A 59 0.53 10.58 -1.87
C GLN A 59 0.80 9.85 -3.19
N THR A 60 0.09 10.22 -4.25
CA THR A 60 0.29 9.67 -5.60
C THR A 60 1.70 9.96 -6.11
N VAL A 61 2.17 11.20 -5.96
CA VAL A 61 3.53 11.59 -6.34
C VAL A 61 4.58 10.80 -5.55
N LEU A 62 4.39 10.64 -4.24
CA LEU A 62 5.29 9.87 -3.37
C LEU A 62 5.23 8.36 -3.63
N ALA A 63 4.13 7.85 -4.14
CA ALA A 63 3.98 6.44 -4.51
C ALA A 63 4.86 6.08 -5.72
N VAL A 64 5.16 7.02 -6.61
CA VAL A 64 6.01 6.80 -7.79
C VAL A 64 7.43 6.36 -7.39
N PRO A 65 8.21 7.14 -6.59
CA PRO A 65 9.55 6.71 -6.14
C PRO A 65 9.49 5.47 -5.24
N ALA A 66 8.40 5.28 -4.49
CA ALA A 66 8.20 4.06 -3.71
C ALA A 66 8.07 2.81 -4.61
N ALA A 67 7.38 2.91 -5.75
CA ALA A 67 7.25 1.84 -6.72
C ALA A 67 8.55 1.65 -7.54
N TRP A 68 9.10 2.75 -8.05
CA TRP A 68 10.33 2.79 -8.84
C TRP A 68 11.14 4.02 -8.40
N PRO A 69 12.24 3.92 -7.63
CA PRO A 69 13.18 2.82 -7.40
C PRO A 69 13.05 2.03 -6.07
N GLY A 70 12.04 2.31 -5.24
CA GLY A 70 11.81 1.63 -3.96
C GLY A 70 11.37 0.16 -4.04
N ARG A 71 10.99 -0.31 -5.25
CA ARG A 71 10.54 -1.68 -5.55
C ARG A 71 9.27 -2.12 -4.81
N MET A 72 8.46 -1.17 -4.31
CA MET A 72 7.09 -1.50 -3.95
C MET A 72 6.33 -1.91 -5.22
N PRO A 73 5.30 -2.78 -5.12
CA PRO A 73 4.45 -3.07 -6.26
C PRO A 73 3.80 -1.78 -6.78
N GLY A 74 3.30 -1.75 -8.02
CA GLY A 74 2.67 -0.55 -8.59
C GLY A 74 1.29 -0.17 -8.03
N TRP A 75 0.66 -1.03 -7.22
CA TRP A 75 -0.67 -0.78 -6.64
C TRP A 75 -0.81 0.54 -5.86
N PRO A 76 0.20 1.04 -5.10
CA PRO A 76 0.08 2.30 -4.37
C PRO A 76 -0.14 3.50 -5.28
N VAL A 77 0.49 3.51 -6.47
CA VAL A 77 0.30 4.60 -7.45
C VAL A 77 -1.14 4.61 -7.95
N ALA A 78 -1.64 3.44 -8.35
CA ALA A 78 -3.00 3.31 -8.88
C ALA A 78 -4.06 3.66 -7.82
N VAL A 79 -3.94 3.11 -6.60
CA VAL A 79 -4.91 3.37 -5.52
C VAL A 79 -4.88 4.83 -5.08
N SER A 80 -3.69 5.45 -4.96
CA SER A 80 -3.60 6.87 -4.64
C SER A 80 -4.21 7.77 -5.71
N ALA A 81 -4.02 7.46 -7.00
CA ALA A 81 -4.66 8.19 -8.08
C ALA A 81 -6.19 8.06 -8.03
N VAL A 82 -6.71 6.87 -7.72
CA VAL A 82 -8.16 6.66 -7.51
C VAL A 82 -8.67 7.47 -6.33
N LEU A 83 -7.92 7.57 -5.24
CA LEU A 83 -8.29 8.39 -4.08
C LEU A 83 -8.39 9.88 -4.43
N VAL A 84 -7.52 10.43 -5.29
CA VAL A 84 -7.66 11.82 -5.78
C VAL A 84 -9.02 12.04 -6.45
N VAL A 85 -9.42 11.11 -7.32
CA VAL A 85 -10.71 11.18 -8.02
C VAL A 85 -11.86 11.04 -7.02
N ALA A 86 -11.74 10.09 -6.09
CA ALA A 86 -12.76 9.84 -5.08
C ALA A 86 -12.95 11.04 -4.13
N ASP A 87 -11.89 11.65 -3.63
CA ASP A 87 -11.94 12.85 -2.78
C ASP A 87 -12.54 14.05 -3.54
N THR A 88 -12.19 14.20 -4.82
CA THR A 88 -12.78 15.25 -5.67
C THR A 88 -14.29 15.06 -5.82
N ALA A 89 -14.73 13.85 -6.15
CA ALA A 89 -16.15 13.51 -6.22
C ALA A 89 -16.83 13.73 -4.86
N GLN A 90 -16.18 13.33 -3.78
CA GLN A 90 -16.69 13.42 -2.42
C GLN A 90 -16.95 14.87 -1.99
N VAL A 91 -16.03 15.79 -2.32
CA VAL A 91 -16.21 17.23 -2.06
C VAL A 91 -17.39 17.78 -2.84
N ALA A 92 -17.53 17.44 -4.12
CA ALA A 92 -18.66 17.91 -4.94
C ALA A 92 -20.01 17.39 -4.40
N ILE A 93 -20.09 16.08 -4.11
CA ILE A 93 -21.29 15.44 -3.56
C ILE A 93 -21.65 16.03 -2.19
N GLY A 94 -20.64 16.32 -1.35
CA GLY A 94 -20.81 16.96 -0.05
C GLY A 94 -21.41 18.36 -0.16
N HIS A 95 -20.92 19.19 -1.09
CA HIS A 95 -21.48 20.53 -1.35
C HIS A 95 -22.92 20.49 -1.88
N LEU A 96 -23.27 19.43 -2.62
CA LEU A 96 -24.64 19.21 -3.10
C LEU A 96 -25.58 18.66 -2.01
N GLY A 97 -25.08 18.36 -0.81
CA GLY A 97 -25.88 17.83 0.30
C GLY A 97 -26.41 16.41 0.05
N LEU A 98 -25.84 15.67 -0.90
CA LEU A 98 -26.31 14.33 -1.27
C LEU A 98 -25.80 13.26 -0.29
N LEU A 99 -26.26 13.34 0.97
CA LEU A 99 -25.75 12.52 2.08
C LEU A 99 -25.84 11.01 1.84
N ALA A 100 -26.88 10.55 1.13
CA ALA A 100 -27.08 9.15 0.78
C ALA A 100 -25.94 8.57 -0.07
N VAL A 101 -25.21 9.42 -0.80
CA VAL A 101 -24.04 9.02 -1.61
C VAL A 101 -22.74 9.44 -0.95
N HIS A 102 -22.72 10.63 -0.35
CA HIS A 102 -21.54 11.17 0.34
C HIS A 102 -21.06 10.25 1.46
N VAL A 103 -21.97 9.79 2.33
CA VAL A 103 -21.58 8.99 3.50
C VAL A 103 -21.01 7.63 3.07
N PRO A 104 -21.65 6.83 2.20
CA PRO A 104 -21.07 5.57 1.74
C PRO A 104 -19.74 5.73 1.01
N LEU A 105 -19.60 6.74 0.15
CA LEU A 105 -18.34 7.02 -0.54
C LEU A 105 -17.22 7.39 0.46
N GLY A 106 -17.55 8.17 1.48
CA GLY A 106 -16.61 8.56 2.54
C GLY A 106 -16.11 7.37 3.34
N VAL A 107 -17.01 6.46 3.71
CA VAL A 107 -16.62 5.21 4.37
C VAL A 107 -15.72 4.38 3.46
N ALA A 108 -16.01 4.27 2.17
CA ALA A 108 -15.15 3.55 1.22
C ALA A 108 -13.74 4.16 1.13
N ILE A 109 -13.64 5.49 1.04
CA ILE A 109 -12.36 6.22 1.05
C ILE A 109 -11.57 5.92 2.32
N VAL A 110 -12.21 6.02 3.50
CA VAL A 110 -11.57 5.73 4.79
C VAL A 110 -11.04 4.29 4.83
N VAL A 111 -11.86 3.31 4.46
CA VAL A 111 -11.46 1.89 4.45
C VAL A 111 -10.27 1.67 3.53
N VAL A 112 -10.32 2.20 2.30
CA VAL A 112 -9.25 2.06 1.31
C VAL A 112 -7.96 2.73 1.81
N GLN A 113 -8.02 3.96 2.32
CA GLN A 113 -6.84 4.68 2.77
C GLN A 113 -6.22 4.06 4.03
N VAL A 114 -7.03 3.57 4.97
CA VAL A 114 -6.53 2.80 6.12
C VAL A 114 -5.85 1.52 5.65
N ALA A 115 -6.44 0.80 4.69
CA ALA A 115 -5.82 -0.38 4.12
C ALA A 115 -4.50 -0.06 3.40
N VAL A 116 -4.40 1.08 2.70
CA VAL A 116 -3.16 1.57 2.11
C VAL A 116 -2.10 1.80 3.17
N ALA A 117 -2.44 2.54 4.24
CA ALA A 117 -1.53 2.84 5.34
C ALA A 117 -1.01 1.57 6.02
N VAL A 118 -1.90 0.64 6.37
CA VAL A 118 -1.54 -0.66 6.97
C VAL A 118 -0.64 -1.45 6.02
N ARG A 119 -1.03 -1.61 4.75
CA ARG A 119 -0.27 -2.39 3.77
C ARG A 119 1.09 -1.77 3.42
N ALA A 120 1.22 -0.45 3.54
CA ALA A 120 2.50 0.24 3.36
C ALA A 120 3.50 -0.06 4.50
N LEU A 121 2.99 -0.31 5.72
CA LEU A 121 3.80 -0.63 6.89
C LEU A 121 4.12 -2.13 7.01
N LEU A 122 3.26 -3.01 6.49
CA LEU A 122 3.47 -4.45 6.58
C LEU A 122 4.71 -4.91 5.77
N PRO A 123 5.50 -5.86 6.30
CA PRO A 123 6.59 -6.47 5.54
C PRO A 123 6.08 -7.17 4.29
N ALA A 124 6.79 -7.04 3.17
CA ALA A 124 6.53 -7.89 2.01
C ALA A 124 6.74 -9.34 2.44
N ARG A 125 5.67 -10.15 2.44
CA ARG A 125 5.77 -11.59 2.74
C ARG A 125 6.86 -12.16 1.84
N ARG A 126 7.95 -12.66 2.44
CA ARG A 126 8.97 -13.41 1.71
C ARG A 126 8.22 -14.53 1.02
N ARG A 127 8.22 -14.53 -0.32
CA ARG A 127 7.83 -15.74 -1.05
C ARG A 127 8.95 -16.73 -0.76
N ASP A 128 8.77 -17.55 0.27
CA ASP A 128 9.66 -18.64 0.56
C ASP A 128 9.63 -19.57 -0.64
N GLY A 129 10.71 -19.50 -1.42
CA GLY A 129 10.90 -20.29 -2.62
C GLY A 129 11.03 -21.75 -2.22
N HIS A 130 9.93 -22.48 -2.30
CA HIS A 130 9.94 -23.93 -2.38
C HIS A 130 10.59 -24.36 -3.72
N ARG A 131 11.92 -24.29 -3.78
CA ARG A 131 12.75 -25.06 -4.72
C ARG A 131 13.76 -25.82 -3.90
N ARG A 132 13.36 -27.00 -3.43
CA ARG A 132 14.32 -28.04 -3.04
C ARG A 132 15.08 -28.44 -4.32
N PRO A 133 16.41 -28.32 -4.38
CA PRO A 133 17.19 -28.95 -5.43
C PRO A 133 17.06 -30.47 -5.24
N GLY A 134 16.58 -31.18 -6.25
CA GLY A 134 16.65 -32.63 -6.27
C GLY A 134 18.11 -33.05 -6.37
N THR A 135 18.73 -33.35 -5.23
CA THR A 135 19.97 -34.12 -5.17
C THR A 135 19.64 -35.60 -5.32
N ILE A 136 19.70 -36.11 -6.54
CA ILE A 136 19.99 -37.52 -6.80
C ILE A 136 21.22 -37.55 -7.69
N SER A 137 22.39 -37.38 -7.08
CA SER A 137 23.63 -37.91 -7.64
C SER A 137 23.69 -39.38 -7.23
N ARG A 138 23.37 -40.27 -8.17
CA ARG A 138 23.75 -41.68 -8.08
C ARG A 138 25.22 -41.77 -8.49
N ASP A 139 26.11 -41.58 -7.53
CA ASP A 139 27.48 -42.04 -7.63
C ASP A 139 27.52 -43.47 -7.09
N THR A 140 27.49 -44.45 -8.00
CA THR A 140 27.75 -45.84 -7.65
C THR A 140 29.09 -46.16 -8.31
N GLY A 141 30.14 -46.15 -7.50
CA GLY A 141 31.50 -46.40 -7.93
C GLY A 141 31.62 -47.74 -8.66
N ALA A 142 32.01 -47.67 -9.93
CA ALA A 142 32.54 -48.81 -10.65
C ALA A 142 34.03 -48.97 -10.28
N HIS A 143 34.31 -49.99 -9.49
CA HIS A 143 35.65 -50.44 -9.11
C HIS A 143 36.35 -51.08 -10.32
N PRO A 144 37.56 -50.64 -10.73
CA PRO A 144 38.34 -51.37 -11.71
C PRO A 144 39.07 -52.51 -10.99
N GLY A 145 38.60 -53.73 -11.21
CA GLY A 145 39.26 -54.97 -10.79
C GLY A 145 40.00 -55.58 -11.97
N ASP A 146 41.31 -55.46 -11.93
CA ASP A 146 42.33 -55.97 -12.85
C ASP A 146 42.51 -57.50 -12.74
N GLY A 147 42.76 -58.17 -13.88
CA GLY A 147 43.89 -59.10 -13.94
C GLY A 147 43.69 -60.60 -13.74
N GLY A 148 42.60 -61.22 -14.22
CA GLY A 148 42.45 -62.68 -14.26
C GLY A 148 43.18 -63.35 -15.45
N ARG A 149 44.47 -63.63 -15.31
CA ARG A 149 45.30 -64.41 -16.25
C ARG A 149 45.17 -65.92 -15.96
N ILE A 150 44.54 -66.72 -16.82
CA ILE A 150 44.81 -68.18 -16.90
C ILE A 150 44.51 -68.79 -18.28
N SER A 151 45.57 -69.36 -18.83
CA SER A 151 45.72 -70.45 -19.81
C SER A 151 44.53 -71.40 -20.05
N ARG A 152 44.18 -71.63 -21.32
CA ARG A 152 44.55 -72.81 -22.15
C ARG A 152 43.92 -72.73 -23.54
#